data_AF-A0A7C9RR73-F1
#
_entry.id   AF-A0A7C9RR73-F1
#
_cell.length_a   1.000
_cell.length_b   1.000
_cell.length_c   1.000
_cell.angle_alpha   90.00
_cell.angle_beta   90.00
_cell.angle_gamma   90.00
#
_symmetry.space_group_name_H-M   'P 1'
#
loop_
_entity.id
_entity.type
_entity.pdbx_description
1 polymer ?
#
loop_
_entity_poly.entity_id
_entity_poly.type
_entity_poly.pdbx_seq_one_letter_code
_entity_poly.pdbx_strand_id
1 'polypeptide(L)'
;MFARGRTRRTLVAWVAIALVIGIGIGVLIGGGFRPSSPAGSGSTAPSNEPVQLEYTDMPCDPGSSVLVLHSLEGAMQAKDVKVLLDYETMWVKHRESANPALRGQTALLTRRDDVCDAIVPEDTRFTQFVWIGPFPSDVAPALCEALLKVTWGNCIPAQVVR
;
A
#
# COMPACT_ATOMS: atom_id res chain seq x y z
N MET A 1 32.62 -36.23 48.55
CA MET A 1 31.34 -36.94 48.81
C MET A 1 30.52 -36.92 47.54
N PHE A 2 30.08 -38.08 47.07
CA PHE A 2 29.23 -38.26 45.88
C PHE A 2 27.75 -38.36 46.26
N ALA A 3 26.87 -37.72 45.50
CA ALA A 3 25.47 -38.10 45.24
C ALA A 3 24.96 -37.26 44.04
N ARG A 4 24.91 -37.74 42.80
CA ARG A 4 23.91 -38.63 42.17
C ARG A 4 22.44 -38.30 42.55
N GLY A 5 21.74 -37.65 41.62
CA GLY A 5 20.29 -37.56 41.54
C GLY A 5 19.87 -37.55 40.06
N ARG A 6 19.06 -38.53 39.68
CA ARG A 6 18.82 -39.01 38.30
C ARG A 6 17.42 -38.56 37.83
N THR A 7 17.30 -38.20 36.54
CA THR A 7 16.14 -38.36 35.64
C THR A 7 14.77 -37.73 36.01
N ARG A 8 14.21 -36.95 35.08
CA ARG A 8 13.09 -37.40 34.22
C ARG A 8 13.01 -36.52 32.96
N ARG A 9 12.91 -37.21 31.83
CA ARG A 9 12.64 -36.68 30.50
C ARG A 9 11.18 -36.26 30.42
N THR A 10 10.91 -35.15 29.74
CA THR A 10 9.58 -34.85 29.18
C THR A 10 9.79 -34.29 27.77
N LEU A 11 9.69 -35.19 26.79
CA LEU A 11 9.46 -34.91 25.38
C LEU A 11 7.93 -34.82 25.20
N VAL A 12 7.41 -33.67 24.75
CA VAL A 12 6.07 -33.55 24.14
C VAL A 12 6.18 -32.41 23.11
N ALA A 13 6.51 -32.73 21.87
CA ALA A 13 5.61 -33.06 20.75
C ALA A 13 5.32 -31.81 19.90
N TRP A 14 6.08 -31.70 18.81
CA TRP A 14 5.81 -30.82 17.69
C TRP A 14 4.50 -31.25 17.03
N VAL A 15 3.45 -30.43 17.14
CA VAL A 15 2.22 -30.61 16.34
C VAL A 15 2.43 -29.90 15.01
N ALA A 16 2.77 -30.70 14.00
CA ALA A 16 2.65 -30.32 12.60
C ALA A 16 1.15 -30.26 12.26
N ILE A 17 0.63 -29.08 11.93
CA ILE A 17 -0.71 -28.97 11.34
C ILE A 17 -0.54 -29.16 9.84
N ALA A 18 -1.00 -30.32 9.39
CA ALA A 18 -1.04 -30.71 7.98
C ALA A 18 -2.06 -29.85 7.21
N LEU A 19 -1.61 -29.32 6.08
CA LEU A 19 -2.43 -28.85 4.97
C LEU A 19 -3.46 -29.92 4.56
N VAL A 20 -4.75 -29.58 4.60
CA VAL A 20 -5.78 -30.31 3.87
C VAL A 20 -6.47 -29.33 2.93
N ILE A 21 -5.98 -29.34 1.70
CA ILE A 21 -6.60 -28.74 0.52
C ILE A 21 -7.79 -29.64 0.17
N GLY A 22 -9.01 -29.15 0.43
CA GLY A 22 -10.24 -29.81 0.01
C GLY A 22 -10.51 -29.59 -1.47
N ILE A 23 -9.85 -30.36 -2.34
CA ILE A 23 -10.26 -30.55 -3.74
C ILE A 23 -11.44 -31.53 -3.72
N GLY A 24 -12.65 -31.01 -3.89
CA GLY A 24 -13.85 -31.83 -4.08
C GLY A 24 -14.03 -32.18 -5.56
N ILE A 25 -13.56 -33.36 -5.98
CA ILE A 25 -13.92 -33.95 -7.28
C ILE A 25 -14.78 -35.19 -7.03
N GLY A 26 -16.08 -35.03 -7.32
CA GLY A 26 -16.94 -35.97 -8.05
C GLY A 26 -17.32 -37.32 -7.44
N VAL A 27 -18.63 -37.52 -7.18
CA VAL A 27 -19.31 -38.79 -7.49
C VAL A 27 -20.71 -38.51 -8.05
N LEU A 28 -20.94 -39.04 -9.25
CA LEU A 28 -22.22 -39.16 -9.96
C LEU A 28 -23.09 -40.24 -9.31
N ILE A 29 -24.34 -39.96 -8.91
CA ILE A 29 -25.46 -40.94 -8.88
C ILE A 29 -26.76 -40.19 -9.22
N GLY A 30 -27.59 -40.81 -10.06
CA GLY A 30 -28.69 -40.20 -10.80
C GLY A 30 -29.97 -39.87 -10.03
N GLY A 31 -30.89 -39.23 -10.75
CA GLY A 31 -32.25 -38.91 -10.29
C GLY A 31 -32.56 -37.43 -10.48
N GLY A 32 -33.16 -37.08 -11.62
CA GLY A 32 -33.42 -35.69 -12.01
C GLY A 32 -34.31 -34.94 -11.03
N PHE A 33 -33.69 -34.08 -10.22
CA PHE A 33 -34.33 -32.90 -9.65
C PHE A 33 -33.72 -31.69 -10.34
N ARG A 34 -34.54 -30.98 -11.11
CA ARG A 34 -34.24 -29.68 -11.73
C ARG A 34 -33.95 -28.67 -10.60
N PRO A 35 -32.74 -28.14 -10.46
CA PRO A 35 -32.51 -26.94 -9.66
C PRO A 35 -32.73 -25.74 -10.58
N SER A 36 -33.63 -24.84 -10.18
CA SER A 36 -33.84 -23.55 -10.83
C SER A 36 -32.51 -22.83 -11.02
N SER A 37 -32.16 -22.51 -12.28
CA SER A 37 -31.03 -21.64 -12.58
C SER A 37 -31.18 -20.32 -11.81
N PRO A 38 -30.19 -19.89 -11.02
CA PRO A 38 -30.12 -18.49 -10.64
C PRO A 38 -29.74 -17.71 -11.90
N ALA A 39 -30.75 -17.12 -12.53
CA ALA A 39 -30.54 -16.00 -13.43
C ALA A 39 -29.96 -14.85 -12.60
N GLY A 40 -28.80 -14.34 -13.02
CA GLY A 40 -28.23 -13.14 -12.42
C GLY A 40 -26.77 -13.23 -12.00
N SER A 41 -25.92 -13.98 -12.72
CA SER A 41 -24.52 -13.57 -12.81
C SER A 41 -24.47 -12.37 -13.75
N GLY A 42 -24.69 -11.19 -13.19
CA GLY A 42 -24.14 -9.95 -13.74
C GLY A 42 -22.63 -10.09 -13.73
N SER A 43 -22.11 -10.79 -14.74
CA SER A 43 -20.70 -10.78 -15.09
C SER A 43 -20.44 -9.38 -15.56
N THR A 44 -20.00 -8.51 -14.66
CA THR A 44 -19.34 -7.27 -15.02
C THR A 44 -18.17 -7.69 -15.90
N ALA A 45 -18.33 -7.60 -17.22
CA ALA A 45 -17.25 -7.87 -18.14
C ALA A 45 -16.04 -7.03 -17.68
N PRO A 46 -14.81 -7.60 -17.67
CA PRO A 46 -13.63 -6.81 -17.33
C PRO A 46 -13.62 -5.59 -18.25
N SER A 47 -13.64 -4.40 -17.66
CA SER A 47 -13.54 -3.16 -18.42
C SER A 47 -12.20 -3.19 -19.15
N ASN A 48 -12.24 -3.26 -20.48
CA ASN A 48 -11.07 -3.20 -21.35
C ASN A 48 -10.59 -1.76 -21.56
N GLU A 49 -11.12 -0.79 -20.81
CA GLU A 49 -10.63 0.57 -20.90
C GLU A 49 -9.20 0.65 -20.36
N PRO A 50 -8.29 1.32 -21.08
CA PRO A 50 -6.93 1.49 -20.60
C PRO A 50 -6.96 2.28 -19.28
N VAL A 51 -6.19 1.82 -18.29
CA VAL A 51 -6.06 2.52 -17.01
C VAL A 51 -5.49 3.91 -17.27
N GLN A 52 -6.29 4.94 -17.01
CA GLN A 52 -5.86 6.33 -17.08
C GLN A 52 -5.35 6.78 -15.70
N LEU A 53 -4.18 7.41 -15.69
CA LEU A 53 -3.59 8.02 -14.50
C LEU A 53 -3.86 9.52 -14.52
N GLU A 54 -4.39 10.04 -13.43
CA GLU A 54 -4.53 11.47 -13.20
C GLU A 54 -3.23 11.98 -12.57
N TYR A 55 -2.73 13.10 -13.12
CA TYR A 55 -1.53 13.76 -12.62
C TYR A 55 -1.91 15.13 -12.05
N THR A 56 -1.28 15.48 -10.94
CA THR A 56 -1.47 16.73 -10.23
C THR A 56 -0.12 17.36 -10.01
N ASP A 57 0.01 18.66 -10.29
CA ASP A 57 1.27 19.38 -10.07
C ASP A 57 1.57 19.51 -8.58
N MET A 58 2.85 19.41 -8.23
CA MET A 58 3.27 19.52 -6.84
C MET A 58 3.33 21.00 -6.43
N PRO A 59 2.66 21.41 -5.33
CA PRO A 59 2.70 22.81 -4.89
C PRO A 59 4.10 23.20 -4.42
N CYS A 60 4.58 24.35 -4.90
CA CYS A 60 5.91 24.89 -4.61
C CYS A 60 5.86 26.20 -3.80
N ASP A 61 4.78 26.43 -3.06
CA ASP A 61 4.58 27.66 -2.29
C ASP A 61 5.46 27.69 -1.03
N PRO A 62 6.13 28.82 -0.73
CA PRO A 62 6.90 28.98 0.51
C PRO A 62 6.03 28.75 1.76
N GLY A 63 6.57 28.03 2.74
CA GLY A 63 5.87 27.72 4.01
C GLY A 63 4.88 26.56 3.92
N SER A 64 4.73 25.96 2.73
CA SER A 64 4.02 24.69 2.52
C SER A 64 5.01 23.58 2.20
N SER A 65 4.68 22.37 2.62
CA SER A 65 5.46 21.16 2.35
C SER A 65 4.55 20.05 1.84
N VAL A 66 5.11 19.18 1.02
CA VAL A 66 4.49 17.91 0.66
C VAL A 66 5.29 16.76 1.25
N LEU A 67 4.65 15.61 1.41
CA LEU A 67 5.31 14.40 1.85
C LEU A 67 5.40 13.46 0.66
N VAL A 68 6.62 13.23 0.15
CA VAL A 68 6.85 12.26 -0.93
C VAL A 68 6.91 10.87 -0.31
N LEU A 69 5.95 10.03 -0.69
CA LEU A 69 5.80 8.66 -0.21
C LEU A 69 6.60 7.68 -1.08
N HIS A 70 6.60 7.89 -2.40
CA HIS A 70 7.31 7.04 -3.36
C HIS A 70 7.89 7.84 -4.51
N SER A 71 9.08 7.42 -4.96
CA SER A 71 9.66 7.81 -6.25
C SER A 71 9.60 6.60 -7.18
N LEU A 72 8.88 6.71 -8.29
CA LEU A 72 8.58 5.60 -9.19
C LEU A 72 9.43 5.69 -10.46
N GLU A 73 9.92 4.53 -10.89
CA GLU A 73 10.62 4.39 -12.16
C GLU A 73 9.68 4.54 -13.35
N GLY A 74 10.16 5.16 -14.43
CA GLY A 74 9.34 5.37 -15.64
C GLY A 74 8.89 4.12 -16.39
N ALA A 75 9.42 2.95 -16.05
CA ALA A 75 9.02 1.68 -16.66
C ALA A 75 7.82 1.01 -15.97
N MET A 76 7.29 1.58 -14.88
CA MET A 76 6.17 0.98 -14.14
C MET A 76 4.87 1.07 -14.96
N GLN A 77 4.08 -0.03 -14.99
CA GLN A 77 2.84 -0.06 -15.75
C GLN A 77 1.77 0.80 -15.06
N ALA A 78 0.93 1.50 -15.85
CA ALA A 78 -0.12 2.38 -15.32
C ALA A 78 -1.06 1.68 -14.33
N LYS A 79 -1.37 0.40 -14.55
CA LYS A 79 -2.18 -0.41 -13.64
C LYS A 79 -1.53 -0.58 -12.26
N ASP A 80 -0.20 -0.76 -12.22
CA ASP A 80 0.55 -1.00 -10.99
C ASP A 80 0.67 0.31 -10.21
N VAL A 81 0.91 1.42 -10.92
CA VAL A 81 0.88 2.78 -10.35
C VAL A 81 -0.49 3.08 -9.75
N LYS A 82 -1.58 2.75 -10.44
CA LYS A 82 -2.94 2.95 -9.91
C LYS A 82 -3.19 2.15 -8.63
N VAL A 83 -2.80 0.88 -8.59
CA VAL A 83 -2.94 0.05 -7.39
C VAL A 83 -2.14 0.66 -6.22
N LEU A 84 -0.95 1.19 -6.49
CA LEU A 84 -0.14 1.87 -5.49
C LEU A 84 -0.83 3.15 -4.97
N LEU A 85 -1.37 3.99 -5.85
CA LEU A 85 -2.11 5.20 -5.46
C LEU A 85 -3.34 4.90 -4.60
N ASP A 86 -4.10 3.87 -5.00
CA ASP A 86 -5.29 3.44 -4.26
C ASP A 86 -4.89 2.90 -2.87
N TYR A 87 -3.79 2.15 -2.78
CA TYR A 87 -3.24 1.66 -1.52
C TYR A 87 -2.73 2.80 -0.62
N GLU A 88 -1.98 3.75 -1.15
CA GLU A 88 -1.48 4.90 -0.37
C GLU A 88 -2.62 5.77 0.13
N THR A 89 -3.64 6.02 -0.70
CA THR A 89 -4.84 6.75 -0.27
C THR A 89 -5.57 6.03 0.85
N MET A 90 -5.72 4.70 0.76
CA MET A 90 -6.33 3.90 1.83
C MET A 90 -5.50 3.97 3.12
N TRP A 91 -4.17 3.87 3.02
CA TRP A 91 -3.28 3.95 4.17
C TRP A 91 -3.34 5.29 4.88
N VAL A 92 -3.32 6.40 4.13
CA VAL A 92 -3.42 7.75 4.69
C VAL A 92 -4.74 7.93 5.44
N LYS A 93 -5.85 7.49 4.84
CA LYS A 93 -7.18 7.50 5.49
C LYS A 93 -7.21 6.64 6.76
N HIS A 94 -6.55 5.49 6.76
CA HIS A 94 -6.45 4.65 7.96
C HIS A 94 -5.72 5.37 9.11
N ARG A 95 -4.69 6.15 8.79
CA ARG A 95 -3.89 6.91 9.76
C ARG A 95 -4.54 8.22 10.23
N GLU A 96 -5.59 8.69 9.57
CA GLU A 96 -6.33 9.90 9.98
C GLU A 96 -6.78 9.86 11.44
N SER A 97 -7.22 8.70 11.93
CA SER A 97 -7.68 8.54 13.32
C SER A 97 -6.61 8.85 14.36
N ALA A 98 -5.34 8.60 14.04
CA ALA A 98 -4.20 8.83 14.90
C ALA A 98 -3.57 10.22 14.68
N ASN A 99 -3.78 10.83 13.51
CA ASN A 99 -3.23 12.14 13.19
C ASN A 99 -4.26 12.98 12.41
N PRO A 100 -4.96 13.93 13.07
CA PRO A 100 -6.00 14.75 12.47
C PRO A 100 -5.53 15.59 11.27
N ALA A 101 -4.23 15.89 11.15
CA ALA A 101 -3.70 16.64 10.02
C ALA A 101 -3.80 15.86 8.70
N LEU A 102 -3.97 14.54 8.75
CA LEU A 102 -4.19 13.69 7.56
C LEU A 102 -5.65 13.67 7.08
N ARG A 103 -6.56 14.38 7.75
CA ARG A 103 -7.99 14.35 7.41
C ARG A 103 -8.24 14.86 6.00
N GLY A 104 -8.98 14.07 5.24
CA GLY A 104 -9.35 14.39 3.86
C GLY A 104 -8.19 14.31 2.86
N GLN A 105 -6.99 13.88 3.30
CA GLN A 105 -5.84 13.72 2.42
C GLN A 105 -5.97 12.46 1.56
N THR A 106 -5.46 12.55 0.33
CA THR A 106 -5.39 11.46 -0.64
C THR A 106 -4.02 11.44 -1.30
N ALA A 107 -3.56 10.28 -1.74
CA ALA A 107 -2.31 10.19 -2.48
C ALA A 107 -2.50 10.77 -3.89
N LEU A 108 -1.54 11.59 -4.30
CA LEU A 108 -1.50 12.27 -5.59
C LEU A 108 -0.29 11.79 -6.38
N LEU A 109 -0.37 11.89 -7.70
CA LEU A 109 0.70 11.51 -8.62
C LEU A 109 1.19 12.74 -9.38
N THR A 110 2.50 12.95 -9.42
CA THR A 110 3.12 14.01 -10.22
C THR A 110 4.18 13.42 -11.14
N ARG A 111 4.40 14.06 -12.30
CA ARG A 111 5.53 13.72 -13.18
C ARG A 111 6.75 14.51 -12.74
N ARG A 112 7.93 14.00 -13.02
CA ARG A 112 9.19 14.66 -12.68
C ARG A 112 9.27 16.12 -13.14
N ASP A 113 8.80 16.41 -14.35
CA ASP A 113 8.86 17.76 -14.93
C ASP A 113 7.94 18.76 -14.21
N ASP A 114 6.97 18.26 -13.44
CA ASP A 114 5.98 19.04 -12.69
C ASP A 114 6.24 19.02 -11.17
N VAL A 115 7.40 18.50 -10.73
CA VAL A 115 7.86 18.48 -9.33
C VAL A 115 8.69 19.71 -9.03
N CYS A 116 8.59 20.25 -7.81
CA CYS A 116 9.43 21.36 -7.38
C CYS A 116 10.91 20.99 -7.43
N ASP A 117 11.76 21.88 -7.97
CA ASP A 117 13.20 21.66 -8.13
C ASP A 117 13.92 21.18 -6.85
N ALA A 118 13.47 21.63 -5.68
CA ALA A 118 14.04 21.24 -4.38
C ALA A 118 13.83 19.75 -4.03
N ILE A 119 12.94 19.06 -4.75
CA ILE A 119 12.44 17.71 -4.46
C ILE A 119 12.87 16.73 -5.54
N VAL A 120 13.14 17.21 -6.76
CA VAL A 120 13.57 16.39 -7.90
C VAL A 120 14.85 15.63 -7.54
N PRO A 121 14.83 14.28 -7.41
CA PRO A 121 16.03 13.51 -7.12
C PRO A 121 17.04 13.62 -8.27
N GLU A 122 18.35 13.60 -7.98
CA GLU A 122 19.38 13.61 -9.04
C GLU A 122 19.26 12.42 -9.98
N ASP A 123 18.82 11.26 -9.47
CA ASP A 123 18.64 10.05 -10.27
C ASP A 123 17.45 10.20 -11.24
N THR A 124 17.74 10.15 -12.53
CA THR A 124 16.78 10.35 -13.62
C THR A 124 15.90 9.14 -13.92
N ARG A 125 16.16 7.97 -13.30
CA ARG A 125 15.29 6.79 -13.47
C ARG A 125 13.89 7.04 -12.92
N PHE A 126 13.78 7.89 -11.90
CA PHE A 126 12.52 8.24 -11.25
C PHE A 126 11.84 9.35 -12.03
N THR A 127 10.67 9.02 -12.59
CA THR A 127 9.93 9.93 -13.49
C THR A 127 8.56 10.31 -12.94
N GLN A 128 8.10 9.66 -11.87
CA GLN A 128 6.82 9.91 -11.23
C GLN A 128 6.96 9.85 -9.72
N PHE A 129 6.12 10.62 -9.03
CA PHE A 129 6.19 10.78 -7.57
C PHE A 129 4.81 10.65 -6.96
N VAL A 130 4.70 9.81 -5.93
CA VAL A 130 3.48 9.69 -5.12
C VAL A 130 3.66 10.51 -3.85
N TRP A 131 2.73 11.41 -3.58
CA TRP A 131 2.84 12.35 -2.46
C TRP A 131 1.48 12.67 -1.84
N ILE A 132 1.51 13.35 -0.68
CA ILE A 132 0.34 13.93 -0.02
C ILE A 132 0.63 15.34 0.48
N GLY A 133 -0.42 16.14 0.68
CA GLY A 133 -0.35 17.52 1.14
C GLY A 133 -1.18 18.46 0.26
N PRO A 134 -0.97 19.78 0.36
CA PRO A 134 0.09 20.45 1.15
C PRO A 134 -0.17 20.43 2.67
N PHE A 135 0.90 20.59 3.44
CA PHE A 135 0.90 20.78 4.90
C PHE A 135 1.76 21.98 5.30
N PRO A 136 1.51 22.59 6.47
CA PRO A 136 2.45 23.52 7.07
C PRO A 136 3.83 22.87 7.26
N SER A 137 4.90 23.59 6.90
CA SER A 137 6.26 23.02 6.89
C SER A 137 6.78 22.57 8.25
N ASP A 138 6.28 23.17 9.35
CA ASP A 138 6.61 22.81 10.73
C ASP A 138 5.98 21.49 11.18
N VAL A 139 4.84 21.10 10.58
CA VAL A 139 4.11 19.86 10.90
C VAL A 139 4.59 18.67 10.06
N ALA A 140 5.12 18.92 8.86
CA ALA A 140 5.51 17.90 7.89
C ALA A 140 6.48 16.82 8.43
N PRO A 141 7.55 17.13 9.20
CA PRO A 141 8.45 16.11 9.74
C PRO A 141 7.75 15.09 10.65
N ALA A 142 6.89 15.58 11.57
CA ALA A 142 6.15 14.71 12.48
C ALA A 142 5.10 13.85 11.74
N LEU A 143 4.53 14.36 10.65
CA LEU A 143 3.61 13.59 9.80
C LEU A 143 4.33 12.47 9.06
N CYS A 144 5.56 12.70 8.60
CA CYS A 144 6.36 11.65 8.00
C CYS A 144 6.58 10.48 8.98
N GLU A 145 6.93 10.77 10.24
CA GLU A 145 7.08 9.74 11.28
C GLU A 145 5.78 8.96 11.52
N ALA A 146 4.64 9.66 11.57
CA ALA A 146 3.34 9.03 11.75
C ALA A 146 2.93 8.12 10.58
N LEU A 147 3.41 8.42 9.37
CA LEU A 147 3.11 7.68 8.14
C LEU A 147 4.10 6.55 7.86
N LEU A 148 5.20 6.44 8.61
CA LEU A 148 6.19 5.37 8.45
C LEU A 148 5.49 4.00 8.50
N LYS A 149 5.58 3.28 7.38
CA LYS A 149 5.26 1.85 7.27
C LYS A 149 6.46 1.00 7.67
N VAL A 150 7.66 1.54 7.41
CA VAL A 150 8.97 1.00 7.77
C VAL A 150 9.75 2.16 8.39
N THR A 151 10.37 1.95 9.54
CA THR A 151 11.25 2.92 10.19
C THR A 151 12.32 3.39 9.21
N TRP A 152 12.44 4.71 9.01
CA TRP A 152 13.44 5.37 8.15
C TRP A 152 13.31 5.22 6.63
N GLY A 153 12.22 4.66 6.09
CA GLY A 153 12.19 4.23 4.68
C GLY A 153 11.31 5.01 3.69
N ASN A 154 10.17 5.59 4.09
CA ASN A 154 9.06 5.80 3.14
C ASN A 154 8.46 7.22 3.14
N CYS A 155 9.16 8.21 3.69
CA CYS A 155 8.64 9.57 3.70
C CYS A 155 9.77 10.59 3.71
N ILE A 156 9.87 11.38 2.64
CA ILE A 156 10.76 12.54 2.58
C ILE A 156 9.88 13.77 2.79
N PRO A 157 10.05 14.54 3.89
CA PRO A 157 9.41 15.83 4.03
C PRO A 157 10.05 16.73 2.99
N ALA A 158 9.35 16.92 1.89
CA ALA A 158 9.82 17.70 0.77
C ALA A 158 9.46 19.15 1.10
N GLN A 159 10.27 19.73 1.98
CA GLN A 159 10.12 21.11 2.39
C GLN A 159 10.52 21.99 1.23
N VAL A 160 9.61 22.85 0.77
CA VAL A 160 9.96 23.97 -0.09
C VAL A 160 10.51 25.05 0.84
N VAL A 161 11.76 24.87 1.30
CA VAL A 161 12.41 25.84 2.19
C VAL A 161 12.96 26.98 1.35
N ARG A 162 12.42 28.18 1.54
CA ARG A 162 13.25 29.37 1.69
C ARG A 162 12.75 30.20 2.84
#